data_AF-A0A0J8XYV1-F1
#
_entry.id   AF-A0A0J8XYV1-F1
#
_cell.length_a   1.000
_cell.length_b   1.000
_cell.length_c   1.000
_cell.angle_alpha   90.00
_cell.angle_beta   90.00
_cell.angle_gamma   90.00
#
_symmetry.space_group_name_H-M   'P 1'
#
loop_
_entity.id
_entity.type
_entity.pdbx_description
1 polymer ?
#
loop_
_entity_poly.entity_id
_entity_poly.type
_entity_poly.pdbx_seq_one_letter_code
_entity_poly.pdbx_strand_id
1 'polypeptide(L)'
;MMLFWIATVVLTLIAVAVFVVPIYSGKEEDEVASRDELNKAFYQDRVREIELETSEGIVEKQGDLVTELQQSLLDDVTEQKDPHETNMSAGLIIPGVLVMVMISYGMYFSVGNINKVDEWQKVAARLPELSQRLMGDAENPMSDEEMNDLTLALRTRLHATPDDATGWLLLGRVGMANRDAETSQSAMKRAYDLNPDDTETQLGYAQTLMMIGDPAQVDFVRYLLKSVIKRDHTNVRAMSLLAFDAFEDGKFEQAISYWTMMKNLISPDDPRAPMLNRSIERAQAQLSPKGVTAKSVAVTVDIAPNVQMPQQGLLIISAHDENGSPMPIAARRVPLSGSFPMTITLDDNDSMIPERLLSSQSKLMVKARIDTDGNVMTKQGDWYGESQPVELGSSVEVKINQQY
;
A
#
# COMPACT_ATOMS: atom_id res chain seq x y z
N MET A 1 -30.71 0.96 10.26
CA MET A 1 -30.88 1.28 11.70
C MET A 1 -32.10 0.62 12.32
N MET A 2 -33.31 0.76 11.77
CA MET A 2 -34.51 0.11 12.33
C MET A 2 -34.40 -1.42 12.45
N LEU A 3 -33.95 -2.10 11.39
CA LEU A 3 -33.75 -3.56 11.41
C LEU A 3 -32.74 -4.03 12.48
N PHE A 4 -31.70 -3.24 12.74
CA PHE A 4 -30.71 -3.55 13.77
C PHE A 4 -31.36 -3.56 15.16
N TRP A 5 -32.12 -2.50 15.51
CA TRP A 5 -32.81 -2.44 16.80
C TRP A 5 -33.90 -3.51 16.95
N ILE A 6 -34.59 -3.86 15.87
CA ILE A 6 -35.53 -5.00 15.89
C ILE A 6 -34.77 -6.29 16.20
N ALA A 7 -33.62 -6.53 15.57
CA ALA A 7 -32.81 -7.71 15.82
C ALA A 7 -32.27 -7.76 17.26
N THR A 8 -31.83 -6.63 17.85
CA THR A 8 -31.38 -6.61 19.25
C THR A 8 -32.51 -6.94 20.21
N VAL A 9 -33.73 -6.44 19.96
CA VAL A 9 -34.92 -6.78 20.76
C VAL A 9 -35.23 -8.27 20.65
N VAL A 10 -35.24 -8.84 19.44
CA VAL A 10 -35.48 -10.28 19.23
C VAL A 10 -34.43 -11.13 19.93
N LEU A 11 -33.13 -10.80 19.80
CA LEU A 11 -32.05 -11.52 20.47
C LEU A 11 -32.16 -11.43 22.01
N THR A 12 -32.54 -10.27 22.54
CA THR A 12 -32.75 -10.08 23.97
C THR A 12 -33.93 -10.93 24.46
N LEU A 13 -35.03 -10.98 23.71
CA LEU A 13 -36.19 -11.83 24.03
C LEU A 13 -35.83 -13.33 24.00
N ILE A 14 -35.03 -13.77 23.02
CA ILE A 14 -34.53 -15.15 22.98
C ILE A 14 -33.68 -15.44 24.21
N ALA A 15 -32.76 -14.55 24.56
CA ALA A 15 -31.90 -14.73 25.73
C ALA A 15 -32.73 -14.78 27.03
N VAL A 16 -33.73 -13.91 27.17
CA VAL A 16 -34.69 -13.96 28.29
C VAL A 16 -35.44 -15.28 28.31
N ALA A 17 -35.94 -15.77 27.16
CA ALA A 17 -36.64 -17.04 27.08
C ALA A 17 -35.76 -18.23 27.51
N VAL A 18 -34.48 -18.25 27.13
CA VAL A 18 -33.54 -19.31 27.54
C VAL A 18 -33.39 -19.38 29.06
N PHE A 19 -33.41 -18.25 29.78
CA PHE A 19 -33.32 -18.26 31.24
C PHE A 19 -34.67 -18.47 31.93
N VAL A 20 -35.75 -17.91 31.39
CA VAL A 20 -37.06 -17.91 32.03
C VAL A 20 -37.83 -19.21 31.77
N VAL A 21 -37.76 -19.78 30.56
CA VAL A 21 -38.51 -21.00 30.21
C VAL A 21 -38.14 -22.20 31.09
N PRO A 22 -36.87 -22.52 31.37
CA PRO A 22 -36.52 -23.64 32.25
C PRO A 22 -37.00 -23.46 33.69
N ILE A 23 -37.10 -22.22 34.18
CA ILE A 23 -37.60 -21.92 35.53
C ILE A 23 -39.09 -22.29 35.65
N TYR A 24 -39.88 -22.03 34.61
CA TYR A 24 -41.32 -22.38 34.58
C TYR A 24 -41.60 -23.78 34.06
N SER A 25 -40.70 -24.33 33.23
CA SER A 25 -40.79 -25.70 32.70
C SER A 25 -40.11 -26.71 33.62
N GLY A 26 -39.88 -26.33 34.88
CA GLY A 26 -39.32 -27.21 35.89
C GLY A 26 -40.07 -28.54 35.84
N LYS A 27 -39.37 -29.58 35.39
CA LYS A 27 -39.80 -30.92 35.71
C LYS A 27 -39.62 -30.98 37.22
N GLU A 28 -40.74 -30.93 37.94
CA GLU A 28 -40.88 -31.78 39.10
C GLU A 28 -40.52 -33.18 38.59
N GLU A 29 -39.23 -33.55 38.66
CA GLU A 29 -38.95 -34.93 39.00
C GLU A 29 -39.64 -35.07 40.33
N ASP A 30 -40.87 -35.61 40.30
CA ASP A 30 -41.61 -36.06 41.45
C ASP A 30 -40.67 -37.06 42.14
N GLU A 31 -39.78 -36.54 42.97
CA GLU A 31 -38.84 -37.33 43.76
C GLU A 31 -39.65 -38.35 44.58
N VAL A 32 -40.89 -37.98 44.94
CA VAL A 32 -41.90 -38.82 45.58
C VAL A 32 -42.43 -39.91 44.64
N ALA A 33 -42.90 -39.59 43.43
CA ALA A 33 -43.39 -40.60 42.49
C ALA A 33 -42.27 -41.56 42.03
N SER A 34 -41.04 -41.04 41.84
CA SER A 34 -39.86 -41.83 41.51
C SER A 34 -39.47 -42.78 42.65
N ARG A 35 -39.57 -42.35 43.92
CA ARG A 35 -39.30 -43.19 45.09
C ARG A 35 -40.38 -44.25 45.31
N ASP A 36 -41.65 -43.91 45.14
CA ASP A 36 -42.76 -44.86 45.27
C ASP A 36 -42.75 -45.91 44.14
N GLU A 37 -42.47 -45.49 42.91
CA GLU A 37 -42.28 -46.40 41.78
C GLU A 37 -41.07 -47.32 42.01
N LEU A 38 -39.97 -46.80 42.54
CA LEU A 38 -38.77 -47.58 42.85
C LEU A 38 -39.01 -48.58 44.00
N ASN A 39 -39.66 -48.15 45.08
CA ASN A 39 -40.02 -49.01 46.22
C ASN A 39 -40.95 -50.15 45.77
N LYS A 40 -41.91 -49.85 44.88
CA LYS A 40 -42.78 -50.85 44.27
C LYS A 40 -42.00 -51.82 43.37
N ALA A 41 -41.03 -51.33 42.62
CA ALA A 41 -40.18 -52.19 41.79
C ALA A 41 -39.32 -53.14 42.64
N PHE A 42 -38.72 -52.65 43.73
CA PHE A 42 -37.96 -53.49 44.67
C PHE A 42 -38.84 -54.52 45.38
N TYR A 43 -40.05 -54.15 45.78
CA TYR A 43 -41.02 -55.09 46.32
C TYR A 43 -41.28 -56.24 45.33
N GLN A 44 -41.56 -55.91 44.06
CA GLN A 44 -41.85 -56.93 43.05
C GLN A 44 -40.65 -57.84 42.77
N ASP A 45 -39.44 -57.29 42.76
CA ASP A 45 -38.22 -58.08 42.54
C ASP A 45 -37.98 -59.05 43.71
N ARG A 46 -38.13 -58.57 44.94
CA ARG A 46 -37.97 -59.40 46.14
C ARG A 46 -39.03 -60.50 46.23
N VAL A 47 -40.27 -60.24 45.81
CA VAL A 47 -41.31 -61.29 45.74
C VAL A 47 -40.91 -62.40 44.76
N ARG A 48 -40.36 -62.06 43.59
CA ARG A 48 -39.87 -63.06 42.63
C ARG A 48 -38.68 -63.85 43.16
N GLU A 49 -37.78 -63.19 43.88
CA GLU A 49 -36.66 -63.85 44.53
C GLU A 49 -37.13 -64.87 45.57
N ILE A 50 -38.09 -64.50 46.42
CA ILE A 50 -38.68 -65.41 47.41
C ILE A 50 -39.39 -66.58 46.71
N GLU A 51 -40.09 -66.35 45.59
CA GLU A 51 -40.69 -67.43 44.77
C GLU A 51 -39.64 -68.42 44.26
N LEU A 52 -38.51 -67.93 43.76
CA LEU A 52 -37.40 -68.76 43.31
C LEU A 52 -36.77 -69.55 44.46
N GLU A 53 -36.44 -68.88 45.58
CA GLU A 53 -35.89 -69.52 46.78
C GLU A 53 -36.83 -70.58 47.37
N THR A 54 -38.15 -70.36 47.30
CA THR A 54 -39.16 -71.34 47.70
C THR A 54 -39.15 -72.55 46.77
N SER A 55 -39.02 -72.32 45.45
CA SER A 55 -38.95 -73.41 44.45
C SER A 55 -37.66 -74.24 44.57
N GLU A 56 -36.58 -73.64 45.06
CA GLU A 56 -35.31 -74.30 45.36
C GLU A 56 -35.29 -74.97 46.75
N GLY A 57 -36.36 -74.82 47.53
CA GLY A 57 -36.53 -75.42 48.86
C GLY A 57 -35.77 -74.71 49.99
N ILE A 58 -35.32 -73.48 49.75
CA ILE A 58 -34.59 -72.65 50.72
C ILE A 58 -35.59 -71.96 51.68
N VAL A 59 -36.77 -71.60 51.18
CA VAL A 59 -37.83 -70.93 51.96
C VAL A 59 -39.02 -71.88 52.18
N GLU A 60 -39.34 -72.19 53.43
CA GLU A 60 -40.47 -73.08 53.77
C GLU A 60 -41.84 -72.37 53.81
N LYS A 61 -41.86 -71.07 54.15
CA LYS A 61 -43.08 -70.30 54.39
C LYS A 61 -43.10 -68.99 53.62
N GLN A 62 -43.27 -69.09 52.31
CA GLN A 62 -43.38 -67.93 51.42
C GLN A 62 -44.42 -66.90 51.89
N GLY A 63 -45.59 -67.35 52.35
CA GLY A 63 -46.68 -66.46 52.74
C GLY A 63 -46.34 -65.50 53.88
N ASP A 64 -45.53 -65.94 54.85
CA ASP A 64 -45.15 -65.12 56.00
C ASP A 64 -44.20 -63.99 55.56
N LEU A 65 -43.20 -64.32 54.73
CA LEU A 65 -42.22 -63.37 54.19
C LEU A 65 -42.84 -62.32 53.27
N VAL A 66 -43.79 -62.73 52.43
CA VAL A 66 -44.52 -61.78 51.55
C VAL A 66 -45.37 -60.82 52.40
N THR A 67 -45.97 -61.29 53.50
CA THR A 67 -46.76 -60.46 54.40
C THR A 67 -45.90 -59.42 55.12
N GLU A 68 -44.71 -59.82 55.60
CA GLU A 68 -43.75 -58.90 56.22
C GLU A 68 -43.25 -57.83 55.22
N LEU A 69 -42.98 -58.24 53.98
CA LEU A 69 -42.58 -57.32 52.92
C LEU A 69 -43.69 -56.30 52.57
N GLN A 70 -44.96 -56.72 52.58
CA GLN A 70 -46.10 -55.82 52.40
C GLN A 70 -46.20 -54.81 53.53
N GLN A 71 -45.96 -55.23 54.76
CA GLN A 71 -46.00 -54.35 55.92
C GLN A 71 -44.83 -53.34 55.89
N SER A 72 -43.63 -53.79 55.54
CA SER A 72 -42.47 -52.91 55.35
C SER A 72 -42.71 -51.89 54.24
N LEU A 73 -43.32 -52.29 53.11
CA LEU A 73 -43.66 -51.38 52.03
C LEU A 73 -44.69 -50.34 52.50
N LEU A 74 -45.66 -50.73 53.33
CA LEU A 74 -46.66 -49.82 53.87
C LEU A 74 -46.05 -48.82 54.86
N ASP A 75 -45.07 -49.25 55.66
CA ASP A 75 -44.35 -48.39 56.61
C ASP A 75 -43.37 -47.43 55.91
N ASP A 76 -42.77 -47.84 54.78
CA ASP A 76 -41.84 -47.01 53.98
C ASP A 76 -42.56 -45.97 53.10
N VAL A 77 -43.85 -46.16 52.82
CA VAL A 77 -44.70 -45.13 52.20
C VAL A 77 -45.09 -44.12 53.27
N THR A 78 -44.15 -43.22 53.60
CA THR A 78 -44.40 -42.12 54.54
C THR A 78 -45.53 -41.22 54.07
N GLU A 79 -46.38 -40.75 54.99
CA GLU A 79 -47.41 -39.72 54.72
C GLU A 79 -46.80 -38.53 53.97
N GLN A 80 -47.44 -38.19 52.84
CA GLN A 80 -47.13 -37.09 51.94
C GLN A 80 -46.61 -35.86 52.70
N LYS A 81 -45.31 -35.57 52.56
CA LYS A 81 -44.86 -34.18 52.72
C LYS A 81 -45.28 -33.43 51.47
N ASP A 82 -46.10 -32.40 51.67
CA ASP A 82 -46.50 -31.47 50.61
C ASP A 82 -45.28 -31.12 49.74
N PRO A 83 -45.38 -31.21 48.41
CA PRO A 83 -44.30 -30.82 47.54
C PRO A 83 -43.90 -29.38 47.87
N HIS A 84 -42.63 -29.16 48.20
CA HIS A 84 -42.11 -27.81 48.29
C HIS A 84 -42.12 -27.23 46.88
N GLU A 85 -43.20 -26.52 46.53
CA GLU A 85 -43.24 -25.68 45.34
C GLU A 85 -42.06 -24.72 45.40
N THR A 86 -40.98 -25.01 44.67
CA THR A 86 -39.90 -24.05 44.44
C THR A 86 -40.31 -23.08 43.34
N ASN A 87 -41.51 -22.51 43.49
CA ASN A 87 -42.02 -21.49 42.61
C ASN A 87 -41.27 -20.19 42.89
N MET A 88 -40.20 -19.95 42.14
CA MET A 88 -39.47 -18.70 42.19
C MET A 88 -40.43 -17.58 41.77
N SER A 89 -40.84 -16.75 42.73
CA SER A 89 -41.87 -15.74 42.50
C SER A 89 -41.49 -14.84 41.32
N ALA A 90 -42.47 -14.45 40.51
CA ALA A 90 -42.26 -13.49 39.42
C ALA A 90 -41.59 -12.18 39.91
N GLY A 91 -41.70 -11.88 41.21
CA GLY A 91 -41.02 -10.77 41.88
C GLY A 91 -39.48 -10.85 41.86
N LEU A 92 -38.87 -12.02 41.66
CA LEU A 92 -37.41 -12.17 41.51
C LEU A 92 -36.96 -12.17 40.04
N ILE A 93 -37.78 -12.71 39.13
CA ILE A 93 -37.44 -12.83 37.70
C ILE A 93 -37.47 -11.47 37.00
N ILE A 94 -38.47 -10.64 37.30
CA ILE A 94 -38.64 -9.33 36.65
C ILE A 94 -37.42 -8.42 36.88
N PRO A 95 -36.91 -8.23 38.13
CA PRO A 95 -35.68 -7.49 38.36
C PRO A 95 -34.46 -8.08 37.64
N GLY A 96 -34.33 -9.41 37.60
CA GLY A 96 -33.24 -10.09 36.91
C GLY A 96 -33.24 -9.81 35.40
N VAL A 97 -34.40 -9.90 34.76
CA VAL A 97 -34.57 -9.56 33.34
C VAL A 97 -34.27 -8.08 33.09
N LEU A 98 -34.74 -7.17 33.95
CA LEU A 98 -34.45 -5.74 33.82
C LEU A 98 -32.95 -5.45 33.92
N VAL A 99 -32.25 -6.06 34.88
CA VAL A 99 -30.79 -5.95 35.02
C VAL A 99 -30.09 -6.51 33.78
N MET A 100 -30.52 -7.65 33.27
CA MET A 100 -29.98 -8.25 32.05
C MET A 100 -30.12 -7.33 30.84
N VAL A 101 -31.30 -6.75 30.62
CA VAL A 101 -31.54 -5.77 29.53
C VAL A 101 -30.66 -4.54 29.73
N MET A 102 -30.62 -3.99 30.94
CA MET A 102 -29.83 -2.80 31.26
C MET A 102 -28.34 -3.03 31.01
N ILE A 103 -27.79 -4.17 31.44
CA ILE A 103 -26.39 -4.54 31.19
C ILE A 103 -26.14 -4.74 29.69
N SER A 104 -27.06 -5.39 28.98
CA SER A 104 -26.90 -5.66 27.54
C SER A 104 -26.83 -4.36 26.73
N TYR A 105 -27.79 -3.45 26.92
CA TYR A 105 -27.77 -2.16 26.25
C TYR A 105 -26.66 -1.25 26.78
N GLY A 106 -26.36 -1.30 28.09
CA GLY A 106 -25.24 -0.56 28.69
C GLY A 106 -23.89 -0.95 28.08
N MET A 107 -23.62 -2.26 27.91
CA MET A 107 -22.44 -2.75 27.20
C MET A 107 -22.45 -2.30 25.74
N TYR A 108 -23.59 -2.37 25.05
CA TYR A 108 -23.69 -1.88 23.68
C TYR A 108 -23.38 -0.38 23.56
N PHE A 109 -23.85 0.46 24.47
CA PHE A 109 -23.51 1.89 24.43
C PHE A 109 -22.06 2.18 24.85
N SER A 110 -21.47 1.34 25.70
CA SER A 110 -20.08 1.50 26.15
C SER A 110 -19.05 1.00 25.13
N VAL A 111 -19.32 -0.10 24.44
CA VAL A 111 -18.37 -0.79 23.55
C VAL A 111 -18.80 -0.70 22.08
N GLY A 112 -20.09 -0.54 21.83
CA GLY A 112 -20.64 -0.41 20.50
C GLY A 112 -20.25 0.92 19.86
N ASN A 113 -20.03 0.88 18.55
CA ASN A 113 -19.61 2.03 17.77
C ASN A 113 -20.81 2.77 17.14
N ILE A 114 -21.90 2.97 17.89
CA ILE A 114 -23.13 3.62 17.38
C ILE A 114 -22.83 5.01 16.80
N ASN A 115 -21.93 5.77 17.43
CA ASN A 115 -21.52 7.10 16.97
C ASN A 115 -20.80 7.05 15.63
N LYS A 116 -19.91 6.07 15.41
CA LYS A 116 -19.21 5.89 14.12
C LYS A 116 -20.16 5.50 13.01
N VAL A 117 -21.21 4.74 13.34
CA VAL A 117 -22.24 4.36 12.38
C VAL A 117 -23.08 5.56 11.97
N ASP A 118 -23.46 6.42 12.92
CA ASP A 118 -24.16 7.68 12.63
C ASP A 118 -23.30 8.63 11.78
N GLU A 119 -22.03 8.79 12.14
CA GLU A 119 -21.05 9.57 11.39
C GLU A 119 -20.88 9.04 9.96
N TRP A 120 -20.68 7.73 9.80
CA TRP A 120 -20.60 7.09 8.48
C TRP A 120 -21.84 7.37 7.62
N GLN A 121 -23.05 7.32 8.20
CA GLN A 121 -24.28 7.62 7.48
C GLN A 121 -24.34 9.10 7.05
N LYS A 122 -23.93 10.02 7.91
CA LYS A 122 -23.85 11.45 7.59
C LYS A 122 -22.84 11.71 6.47
N VAL A 123 -21.66 11.13 6.56
CA VAL A 123 -20.61 11.25 5.52
C VAL A 123 -21.11 10.68 4.19
N ALA A 124 -21.72 9.49 4.20
CA ALA A 124 -22.27 8.89 3.00
C ALA A 124 -23.37 9.74 2.35
N ALA A 125 -24.20 10.42 3.15
CA ALA A 125 -25.24 11.33 2.66
C ALA A 125 -24.66 12.62 2.05
N ARG A 126 -23.46 13.06 2.47
CA ARG A 126 -22.77 14.24 1.94
C ARG A 126 -22.03 13.99 0.62
N LEU A 127 -22.12 12.79 0.03
CA LEU A 127 -21.43 12.48 -1.22
C LEU A 127 -21.63 13.54 -2.34
N PRO A 128 -22.85 14.07 -2.60
CA PRO A 128 -23.04 15.08 -3.65
C PRO A 128 -22.27 16.38 -3.35
N GLU A 129 -22.27 16.83 -2.10
CA GLU A 129 -21.55 18.02 -1.64
C GLU A 129 -20.03 17.83 -1.79
N LEU A 130 -19.51 16.70 -1.31
CA LEU A 130 -18.09 16.35 -1.42
C LEU A 130 -17.63 16.23 -2.88
N SER A 131 -18.48 15.66 -3.74
CA SER A 131 -18.22 15.58 -5.18
C SER A 131 -18.18 16.95 -5.84
N GLN A 132 -19.09 17.86 -5.44
CA GLN A 132 -19.09 19.24 -5.92
C GLN A 132 -17.88 20.02 -5.42
N ARG A 133 -17.48 19.81 -4.17
CA ARG A 133 -16.28 20.40 -3.58
C ARG A 133 -15.01 20.00 -4.34
N LEU A 134 -14.91 18.73 -4.74
CA LEU A 134 -13.80 18.23 -5.58
C LEU A 134 -13.71 18.94 -6.94
N MET A 135 -14.85 19.31 -7.53
CA MET A 135 -14.92 20.05 -8.80
C MET A 135 -14.80 21.57 -8.65
N GLY A 136 -14.73 22.08 -7.40
CA GLY A 136 -14.73 23.50 -7.07
C GLY A 136 -13.34 24.16 -7.18
N ASP A 137 -13.21 25.33 -6.55
CA ASP A 137 -12.05 26.22 -6.69
C ASP A 137 -10.70 25.54 -6.42
N ALA A 138 -9.81 25.62 -7.40
CA ALA A 138 -8.43 25.13 -7.30
C ALA A 138 -7.58 25.93 -6.29
N GLU A 139 -8.03 27.13 -5.90
CA GLU A 139 -7.36 27.97 -4.90
C GLU A 139 -7.57 27.49 -3.46
N ASN A 140 -8.61 26.69 -3.20
CA ASN A 140 -8.89 26.16 -1.88
C ASN A 140 -9.03 24.63 -1.94
N PRO A 141 -7.92 23.88 -1.90
CA PRO A 141 -7.94 22.42 -2.00
C PRO A 141 -8.73 21.78 -0.85
N MET A 142 -9.26 20.59 -1.10
CA MET A 142 -9.91 19.79 -0.05
C MET A 142 -8.88 19.39 1.02
N SER A 143 -9.32 19.37 2.27
CA SER A 143 -8.52 18.84 3.37
C SER A 143 -8.38 17.32 3.27
N ASP A 144 -7.38 16.76 3.95
CA ASP A 144 -7.20 15.30 4.03
C ASP A 144 -8.44 14.60 4.63
N GLU A 145 -9.11 15.25 5.59
CA GLU A 145 -10.35 14.76 6.19
C GLU A 145 -11.49 14.71 5.16
N GLU A 146 -11.69 15.79 4.39
CA GLU A 146 -12.70 15.84 3.35
C GLU A 146 -12.44 14.79 2.24
N MET A 147 -11.17 14.51 1.92
CA MET A 147 -10.82 13.51 0.92
C MET A 147 -11.00 12.07 1.43
N ASN A 148 -10.77 11.83 2.73
CA ASN A 148 -11.09 10.56 3.38
C ASN A 148 -12.62 10.34 3.44
N ASP A 149 -13.37 11.39 3.79
CA ASP A 149 -14.84 11.39 3.77
C ASP A 149 -15.38 11.08 2.38
N LEU A 150 -14.82 11.70 1.34
CA LEU A 150 -15.20 11.44 -0.04
C LEU A 150 -14.92 9.97 -0.40
N THR A 151 -13.78 9.42 0.01
CA THR A 151 -13.45 8.00 -0.20
C THR A 151 -14.47 7.09 0.49
N LEU A 152 -14.81 7.36 1.76
CA LEU A 152 -15.78 6.59 2.52
C LEU A 152 -17.18 6.65 1.88
N ALA A 153 -17.61 7.84 1.47
CA ALA A 153 -18.90 8.05 0.84
C ALA A 153 -18.99 7.35 -0.53
N LEU A 154 -17.94 7.42 -1.35
CA LEU A 154 -17.86 6.71 -2.64
C LEU A 154 -17.91 5.19 -2.45
N ARG A 155 -17.09 4.62 -1.56
CA ARG A 155 -17.11 3.17 -1.26
C ARG A 155 -18.50 2.71 -0.80
N THR A 156 -19.14 3.50 0.05
CA THR A 156 -20.48 3.20 0.57
C THR A 156 -21.52 3.15 -0.54
N ARG A 157 -21.53 4.14 -1.43
CA ARG A 157 -22.42 4.14 -2.59
C ARG A 157 -22.13 2.97 -3.53
N LEU A 158 -20.86 2.75 -3.86
CA LEU A 158 -20.43 1.71 -4.81
C LEU A 158 -20.69 0.29 -4.32
N HIS A 159 -20.76 0.08 -3.01
CA HIS A 159 -21.27 -1.18 -2.46
C HIS A 159 -22.75 -1.41 -2.81
N ALA A 160 -23.57 -0.35 -2.83
CA ALA A 160 -24.97 -0.44 -3.23
C ALA A 160 -25.16 -0.40 -4.76
N THR A 161 -24.25 0.23 -5.49
CA THR A 161 -24.26 0.35 -6.96
C THR A 161 -22.97 -0.21 -7.57
N PRO A 162 -22.77 -1.55 -7.55
CA PRO A 162 -21.50 -2.17 -7.92
C PRO A 162 -21.18 -2.12 -9.43
N ASP A 163 -22.14 -1.71 -10.26
CA ASP A 163 -22.01 -1.62 -11.72
C ASP A 163 -21.77 -0.17 -12.21
N ASP A 164 -21.55 0.79 -11.30
CA ASP A 164 -21.22 2.18 -11.62
C ASP A 164 -19.73 2.34 -11.98
N ALA A 165 -19.38 2.06 -13.24
CA ALA A 165 -18.00 2.14 -13.74
C ALA A 165 -17.36 3.52 -13.50
N THR A 166 -18.13 4.59 -13.70
CA THR A 166 -17.66 5.97 -13.50
C THR A 166 -17.36 6.26 -12.04
N GLY A 167 -18.22 5.78 -11.13
CA GLY A 167 -17.97 5.91 -9.69
C GLY A 167 -16.73 5.13 -9.25
N TRP A 168 -16.49 3.94 -9.78
CA TRP A 168 -15.25 3.18 -9.53
C TRP A 168 -14.00 3.90 -10.07
N LEU A 169 -14.09 4.50 -11.27
CA LEU A 169 -13.02 5.31 -11.84
C LEU A 169 -12.69 6.51 -10.93
N LEU A 170 -13.72 7.21 -10.43
CA LEU A 170 -13.54 8.33 -9.50
C LEU A 170 -12.92 7.87 -8.18
N LEU A 171 -13.40 6.77 -7.59
CA LEU A 171 -12.81 6.20 -6.37
C LEU A 171 -11.34 5.83 -6.60
N GLY A 172 -10.99 5.27 -7.76
CA GLY A 172 -9.61 4.97 -8.11
C GLY A 172 -8.73 6.22 -8.13
N ARG A 173 -9.20 7.30 -8.75
CA ARG A 173 -8.49 8.59 -8.80
C ARG A 173 -8.31 9.23 -7.42
N VAL A 174 -9.36 9.20 -6.59
CA VAL A 174 -9.29 9.67 -5.20
C VAL A 174 -8.30 8.83 -4.40
N GLY A 175 -8.29 7.50 -4.59
CA GLY A 175 -7.30 6.60 -4.00
C GLY A 175 -5.86 7.00 -4.36
N MET A 176 -5.58 7.30 -5.64
CA MET A 176 -4.26 7.82 -6.05
C MET A 176 -3.91 9.14 -5.37
N ALA A 177 -4.85 10.09 -5.31
CA ALA A 177 -4.64 11.39 -4.67
C ALA A 177 -4.32 11.24 -3.18
N ASN A 178 -4.99 10.30 -2.51
CA ASN A 178 -4.76 9.94 -1.11
C ASN A 178 -3.53 9.05 -0.87
N ARG A 179 -2.81 8.67 -1.94
CA ARG A 179 -1.71 7.68 -1.88
C ARG A 179 -2.14 6.32 -1.31
N ASP A 180 -3.42 6.01 -1.42
CA ASP A 180 -4.02 4.72 -1.07
C ASP A 180 -3.98 3.81 -2.31
N ALA A 181 -2.84 3.15 -2.48
CA ALA A 181 -2.57 2.31 -3.65
C ALA A 181 -3.53 1.11 -3.76
N GLU A 182 -3.90 0.50 -2.64
CA GLU A 182 -4.80 -0.66 -2.60
C GLU A 182 -6.20 -0.28 -3.12
N THR A 183 -6.71 0.85 -2.65
CA THR A 183 -8.02 1.37 -3.08
C THR A 183 -8.00 1.82 -4.51
N SER A 184 -6.92 2.51 -4.89
CA SER A 184 -6.73 2.91 -6.28
C SER A 184 -6.76 1.69 -7.19
N GLN A 185 -5.96 0.66 -6.91
CA GLN A 185 -5.85 -0.52 -7.75
C GLN A 185 -7.17 -1.28 -7.85
N SER A 186 -7.80 -1.57 -6.72
CA SER A 186 -9.06 -2.33 -6.67
C SER A 186 -10.20 -1.61 -7.37
N ALA A 187 -10.34 -0.30 -7.15
CA ALA A 187 -11.38 0.51 -7.78
C ALA A 187 -11.12 0.68 -9.29
N MET A 188 -9.88 0.97 -9.70
CA MET A 188 -9.54 1.13 -11.12
C MET A 188 -9.67 -0.17 -11.90
N LYS A 189 -9.34 -1.31 -11.27
CA LYS A 189 -9.61 -2.64 -11.83
C LYS A 189 -11.10 -2.85 -12.02
N ARG A 190 -11.93 -2.55 -11.00
CA ARG A 190 -13.39 -2.73 -11.10
C ARG A 190 -14.00 -1.82 -12.18
N ALA A 191 -13.51 -0.58 -12.32
CA ALA A 191 -13.89 0.31 -13.41
C ALA A 191 -13.56 -0.29 -14.78
N TYR A 192 -12.35 -0.84 -14.93
CA TYR A 192 -11.91 -1.50 -16.16
C TYR A 192 -12.71 -2.78 -16.48
N ASP A 193 -13.01 -3.60 -15.48
CA ASP A 193 -13.83 -4.81 -15.67
C ASP A 193 -15.24 -4.46 -16.18
N LEU A 194 -15.81 -3.31 -15.77
CA LEU A 194 -17.13 -2.86 -16.17
C LEU A 194 -17.15 -2.14 -17.53
N ASN A 195 -16.10 -1.36 -17.83
CA ASN A 195 -16.00 -0.59 -19.06
C ASN A 195 -14.56 -0.61 -19.62
N PRO A 196 -14.13 -1.75 -20.22
CA PRO A 196 -12.74 -1.94 -20.63
C PRO A 196 -12.34 -1.07 -21.82
N ASP A 197 -13.30 -0.59 -22.61
CA ASP A 197 -13.06 0.25 -23.78
C ASP A 197 -13.01 1.74 -23.43
N ASP A 198 -13.37 2.17 -22.23
CA ASP A 198 -13.28 3.59 -21.88
C ASP A 198 -11.82 4.07 -21.78
N THR A 199 -11.50 5.11 -22.55
CA THR A 199 -10.13 5.66 -22.63
C THR A 199 -9.64 6.15 -21.27
N GLU A 200 -10.48 6.83 -20.51
CA GLU A 200 -10.11 7.39 -19.20
C GLU A 200 -9.88 6.30 -18.16
N THR A 201 -10.62 5.20 -18.24
CA THR A 201 -10.46 4.00 -17.43
C THR A 201 -9.16 3.26 -17.76
N GLN A 202 -8.86 3.05 -19.05
CA GLN A 202 -7.59 2.45 -19.49
C GLN A 202 -6.38 3.27 -19.01
N LEU A 203 -6.42 4.60 -19.20
CA LEU A 203 -5.36 5.51 -18.78
C LEU A 203 -5.19 5.55 -17.26
N GLY A 204 -6.30 5.66 -16.51
CA GLY A 204 -6.29 5.64 -15.05
C GLY A 204 -5.72 4.34 -14.50
N TYR A 205 -6.12 3.20 -15.08
CA TYR A 205 -5.65 1.90 -14.62
C TYR A 205 -4.18 1.67 -14.93
N ALA A 206 -3.75 1.97 -16.16
CA ALA A 206 -2.35 1.93 -16.54
C ALA A 206 -1.48 2.79 -15.60
N GLN A 207 -1.89 4.03 -15.34
CA GLN A 207 -1.17 4.93 -14.44
C GLN A 207 -1.09 4.39 -13.01
N THR A 208 -2.18 3.81 -12.49
CA THR A 208 -2.21 3.20 -11.16
C THR A 208 -1.22 2.03 -11.07
N LEU A 209 -1.21 1.15 -12.07
CA LEU A 209 -0.31 0.00 -12.12
C LEU A 209 1.16 0.42 -12.24
N MET A 210 1.44 1.46 -13.05
CA MET A 210 2.79 2.03 -13.15
C MET A 210 3.28 2.62 -11.83
N MET A 211 2.42 3.27 -11.06
CA MET A 211 2.76 3.81 -9.75
C MET A 211 3.07 2.71 -8.73
N ILE A 212 2.35 1.59 -8.78
CA ILE A 212 2.59 0.42 -7.93
C ILE A 212 3.90 -0.27 -8.31
N GLY A 213 4.23 -0.32 -9.60
CA GLY A 213 5.50 -0.83 -10.10
C GLY A 213 5.62 -2.36 -10.05
N ASP A 214 4.51 -3.10 -10.12
CA ASP A 214 4.51 -4.56 -10.19
C ASP A 214 5.04 -5.04 -11.56
N PRO A 215 6.21 -5.73 -11.62
CA PRO A 215 6.79 -6.20 -12.88
C PRO A 215 5.86 -7.13 -13.66
N ALA A 216 4.97 -7.87 -12.98
CA ALA A 216 4.03 -8.78 -13.65
C ALA A 216 2.98 -8.06 -14.49
N GLN A 217 2.77 -6.76 -14.26
CA GLN A 217 1.73 -5.96 -14.91
C GLN A 217 2.24 -5.12 -16.09
N VAL A 218 3.56 -5.07 -16.32
CA VAL A 218 4.19 -4.18 -17.31
C VAL A 218 3.64 -4.40 -18.72
N ASP A 219 3.50 -5.66 -19.15
CA ASP A 219 2.97 -5.96 -20.49
C ASP A 219 1.50 -5.59 -20.63
N PHE A 220 0.71 -5.76 -19.57
CA PHE A 220 -0.69 -5.37 -19.54
C PHE A 220 -0.84 -3.84 -19.57
N VAL A 221 -0.02 -3.10 -18.84
CA VAL A 221 0.05 -1.62 -18.91
C VAL A 221 0.35 -1.17 -20.34
N ARG A 222 1.37 -1.74 -20.99
CA ARG A 222 1.73 -1.42 -22.37
C ARG A 222 0.59 -1.75 -23.34
N TYR A 223 -0.12 -2.85 -23.11
CA TYR A 223 -1.31 -3.21 -23.89
C TYR A 223 -2.39 -2.14 -23.78
N LEU A 224 -2.76 -1.72 -22.56
CA LEU A 224 -3.76 -0.67 -22.33
C LEU A 224 -3.39 0.66 -23.01
N LEU A 225 -2.14 1.11 -22.85
CA LEU A 225 -1.70 2.37 -23.44
C LEU A 225 -1.66 2.32 -24.97
N LYS A 226 -1.23 1.20 -25.54
CA LYS A 226 -1.26 0.98 -27.00
C LYS A 226 -2.67 0.88 -27.55
N SER A 227 -3.63 0.29 -26.81
CA SER A 227 -5.04 0.26 -27.23
C SER A 227 -5.66 1.65 -27.24
N VAL A 228 -5.27 2.54 -26.32
CA VAL A 228 -5.66 3.96 -26.37
C VAL A 228 -5.09 4.63 -27.62
N ILE A 229 -3.78 4.57 -27.84
CA ILE A 229 -3.14 5.23 -28.99
C ILE A 229 -3.66 4.70 -30.33
N LYS A 230 -4.00 3.41 -30.43
CA LYS A 230 -4.56 2.83 -31.65
C LYS A 230 -5.91 3.45 -32.03
N ARG A 231 -6.68 3.93 -31.05
CA ARG A 231 -8.00 4.54 -31.26
C ARG A 231 -7.90 6.06 -31.38
N ASP A 232 -7.05 6.66 -30.55
CA ASP A 232 -6.77 8.09 -30.53
C ASP A 232 -5.25 8.32 -30.64
N HIS A 233 -4.80 8.52 -31.87
CA HIS A 233 -3.40 8.82 -32.19
C HIS A 233 -2.94 10.20 -31.68
N THR A 234 -3.83 11.02 -31.12
CA THR A 234 -3.51 12.33 -30.56
C THR A 234 -3.47 12.33 -29.04
N ASN A 235 -3.65 11.16 -28.40
CA ASN A 235 -3.68 11.05 -26.95
C ASN A 235 -2.29 11.28 -26.32
N VAL A 236 -2.00 12.54 -26.01
CA VAL A 236 -0.72 12.97 -25.42
C VAL A 236 -0.44 12.27 -24.09
N ARG A 237 -1.48 11.94 -23.29
CA ARG A 237 -1.32 11.27 -21.99
C ARG A 237 -0.86 9.82 -22.15
N ALA A 238 -1.45 9.08 -23.08
CA ALA A 238 -1.00 7.72 -23.41
C ALA A 238 0.45 7.71 -23.92
N MET A 239 0.78 8.65 -24.82
CA MET A 239 2.15 8.80 -25.34
C MET A 239 3.14 9.14 -24.22
N SER A 240 2.78 10.03 -23.30
CA SER A 240 3.62 10.40 -22.17
C SER A 240 3.95 9.20 -21.27
N LEU A 241 2.95 8.37 -20.98
CA LEU A 241 3.12 7.18 -20.14
C LEU A 241 3.97 6.12 -20.84
N LEU A 242 3.77 5.89 -22.15
CA LEU A 242 4.63 4.99 -22.93
C LEU A 242 6.06 5.51 -23.10
N ALA A 243 6.24 6.82 -23.24
CA ALA A 243 7.57 7.42 -23.32
C ALA A 243 8.34 7.22 -22.01
N PHE A 244 7.66 7.41 -20.87
CA PHE A 244 8.23 7.16 -19.56
C PHE A 244 8.57 5.68 -19.36
N ASP A 245 7.63 4.76 -19.63
CA ASP A 245 7.89 3.31 -19.58
C ASP A 245 9.08 2.90 -20.48
N ALA A 246 9.14 3.41 -21.71
CA ALA A 246 10.23 3.12 -22.63
C ALA A 246 11.58 3.67 -22.12
N PHE A 247 11.60 4.86 -21.51
CA PHE A 247 12.82 5.44 -20.98
C PHE A 247 13.35 4.64 -19.78
N GLU A 248 12.48 4.28 -18.83
CA GLU A 248 12.85 3.48 -17.66
C GLU A 248 13.34 2.07 -18.05
N ASP A 249 12.77 1.49 -19.10
CA ASP A 249 13.17 0.18 -19.64
C ASP A 249 14.39 0.25 -20.58
N GLY A 250 15.09 1.39 -20.66
CA GLY A 250 16.28 1.59 -21.49
C GLY A 250 16.03 1.63 -23.01
N LYS A 251 14.76 1.66 -23.44
CA LYS A 251 14.33 1.76 -24.84
C LYS A 251 14.32 3.22 -25.30
N PHE A 252 15.47 3.86 -25.22
CA PHE A 252 15.63 5.30 -25.44
C PHE A 252 15.16 5.76 -26.83
N GLU A 253 15.36 4.97 -27.88
CA GLU A 253 14.84 5.29 -29.23
C GLU A 253 13.31 5.38 -29.26
N GLN A 254 12.62 4.46 -28.57
CA GLN A 254 11.16 4.47 -28.48
C GLN A 254 10.69 5.68 -27.65
N ALA A 255 11.36 5.97 -26.53
CA ALA A 255 11.05 7.14 -25.71
C ALA A 255 11.16 8.45 -26.52
N ILE A 256 12.26 8.61 -27.27
CA ILE A 256 12.48 9.75 -28.18
C ILE A 256 11.34 9.85 -29.21
N SER A 257 10.93 8.73 -29.80
CA SER A 257 9.84 8.73 -30.78
C SER A 257 8.52 9.26 -30.19
N TYR A 258 8.14 8.80 -28.99
CA TYR A 258 6.91 9.24 -28.33
C TYR A 258 6.96 10.72 -27.96
N TRP A 259 8.05 11.20 -27.35
CA TRP A 259 8.18 12.63 -27.02
C TRP A 259 8.21 13.53 -28.26
N THR A 260 8.82 13.06 -29.36
CA THR A 260 8.82 13.78 -30.63
C THR A 260 7.41 13.88 -31.22
N MET A 261 6.65 12.79 -31.20
CA MET A 261 5.23 12.81 -31.60
C MET A 261 4.42 13.76 -30.72
N MET A 262 4.58 13.71 -29.39
CA MET A 262 3.93 14.64 -28.47
C MET A 262 4.27 16.10 -28.78
N LYS A 263 5.54 16.41 -29.03
CA LYS A 263 6.00 17.76 -29.38
C LYS A 263 5.34 18.29 -30.66
N ASN A 264 5.10 17.41 -31.63
CA ASN A 264 4.41 17.77 -32.88
C ASN A 264 2.90 18.00 -32.69
N LEU A 265 2.30 17.49 -31.61
CA LEU A 265 0.88 17.63 -31.30
C LEU A 265 0.56 18.83 -30.41
N ILE A 266 1.54 19.34 -29.64
CA ILE A 266 1.36 20.50 -28.77
C ILE A 266 1.77 21.79 -29.48
N SER A 267 1.24 22.94 -29.04
CA SER A 267 1.66 24.25 -29.55
C SER A 267 3.14 24.49 -29.23
N PRO A 268 3.91 25.16 -30.12
CA PRO A 268 5.27 25.61 -29.80
C PRO A 268 5.37 26.44 -28.51
N ASP A 269 4.31 27.16 -28.16
CA ASP A 269 4.21 27.98 -26.94
C ASP A 269 3.68 27.19 -25.72
N ASP A 270 3.45 25.89 -25.84
CA ASP A 270 2.98 25.05 -24.73
C ASP A 270 4.05 24.98 -23.61
N PRO A 271 3.69 25.25 -22.35
CA PRO A 271 4.62 25.21 -21.21
C PRO A 271 5.37 23.88 -21.04
N ARG A 272 4.86 22.78 -21.63
CA ARG A 272 5.48 21.45 -21.58
C ARG A 272 6.59 21.26 -22.61
N ALA A 273 6.65 22.09 -23.65
CA ALA A 273 7.62 21.95 -24.74
C ALA A 273 9.10 21.94 -24.26
N PRO A 274 9.53 22.81 -23.32
CA PRO A 274 10.89 22.75 -22.77
C PRO A 274 11.19 21.45 -22.02
N MET A 275 10.18 20.85 -21.36
CA MET A 275 10.34 19.58 -20.66
C MET A 275 10.55 18.44 -21.67
N LEU A 276 9.74 18.39 -22.74
CA LEU A 276 9.90 17.38 -23.79
C LEU A 276 11.26 17.45 -24.48
N ASN A 277 11.77 18.66 -24.76
CA ASN A 277 13.11 18.83 -25.34
C ASN A 277 14.19 18.24 -24.44
N ARG A 278 14.16 18.56 -23.12
CA ARG A 278 15.11 18.01 -22.15
C ARG A 278 15.02 16.49 -22.04
N SER A 279 13.81 15.93 -22.07
CA SER A 279 13.63 14.47 -22.06
C SER A 279 14.23 13.80 -23.30
N ILE A 280 14.00 14.37 -24.49
CA ILE A 280 14.60 13.90 -25.75
C ILE A 280 16.13 13.96 -25.68
N GLU A 281 16.69 15.11 -25.29
CA GLU A 281 18.15 15.29 -25.16
C GLU A 281 18.75 14.28 -24.17
N ARG A 282 18.09 14.05 -23.03
CA ARG A 282 18.55 13.08 -22.03
C ARG A 282 18.55 11.66 -22.58
N ALA A 283 17.53 11.25 -23.32
CA ALA A 283 17.51 9.93 -23.96
C ALA A 283 18.54 9.79 -25.07
N GLN A 284 18.77 10.85 -25.86
CA GLN A 284 19.83 10.87 -26.88
C GLN A 284 21.22 10.70 -26.26
N ALA A 285 21.46 11.32 -25.12
CA ALA A 285 22.71 11.16 -24.36
C ALA A 285 22.94 9.71 -23.89
N GLN A 286 21.88 8.94 -23.62
CA GLN A 286 21.98 7.53 -23.24
C GLN A 286 22.25 6.58 -24.44
N LEU A 287 21.82 6.98 -25.64
CA LEU A 287 22.13 6.26 -26.89
C LEU A 287 23.52 6.54 -27.41
N SER A 288 24.12 7.64 -26.97
CA SER A 288 25.50 7.97 -27.32
C SER A 288 26.43 7.08 -26.50
N PRO A 289 27.28 6.25 -27.13
CA PRO A 289 28.21 5.41 -26.39
C PRO A 289 29.07 6.29 -25.48
N LYS A 290 29.26 5.86 -24.23
CA LYS A 290 30.05 6.55 -23.20
C LYS A 290 31.30 7.20 -23.80
N GLY A 291 31.34 8.53 -23.74
CA GLY A 291 32.51 9.34 -24.06
C GLY A 291 32.33 10.13 -25.34
N VAL A 292 32.36 11.46 -25.19
CA VAL A 292 32.43 12.46 -26.24
C VAL A 292 31.08 12.83 -26.87
N THR A 293 30.39 13.79 -26.25
CA THR A 293 29.60 14.74 -27.04
C THR A 293 30.57 15.62 -27.82
N ALA A 294 30.26 15.98 -29.08
CA ALA A 294 31.07 16.86 -29.95
C ALA A 294 31.38 18.28 -29.38
N LYS A 295 30.98 18.52 -28.12
CA LYS A 295 31.15 19.77 -27.36
C LYS A 295 31.95 19.56 -26.06
N SER A 296 32.59 18.40 -25.89
CA SER A 296 33.34 18.04 -24.68
C SER A 296 34.66 17.36 -25.02
N VAL A 297 35.58 17.31 -24.06
CA VAL A 297 36.86 16.61 -24.17
C VAL A 297 37.05 15.66 -23.00
N ALA A 298 37.31 14.39 -23.29
CA ALA A 298 37.60 13.38 -22.27
C ALA A 298 39.11 13.36 -21.99
N VAL A 299 39.51 13.86 -20.82
CA VAL A 299 40.91 13.96 -20.37
C VAL A 299 41.24 12.81 -19.43
N THR A 300 42.14 11.93 -19.84
CA THR A 300 42.73 10.89 -18.99
C THR A 300 44.05 11.39 -18.43
N VAL A 301 44.12 11.60 -17.12
CA VAL A 301 45.33 12.03 -16.42
C VAL A 301 46.03 10.82 -15.84
N ASP A 302 47.33 10.69 -16.08
CA ASP A 302 48.20 9.68 -15.50
C ASP A 302 49.42 10.33 -14.81
N ILE A 303 50.02 9.62 -13.87
CA ILE A 303 51.15 10.11 -13.07
C ILE A 303 52.42 9.34 -13.44
N ALA A 304 53.51 10.06 -13.76
CA ALA A 304 54.77 9.40 -14.03
C ALA A 304 55.40 8.81 -12.75
N PRO A 305 56.14 7.68 -12.83
CA PRO A 305 56.69 7.01 -11.64
C PRO A 305 57.65 7.86 -10.79
N ASN A 306 58.21 8.93 -11.35
CA ASN A 306 59.13 9.85 -10.68
C ASN A 306 58.43 11.00 -9.93
N VAL A 307 57.10 11.07 -9.99
CA VAL A 307 56.31 12.12 -9.33
C VAL A 307 56.03 11.73 -7.89
N GLN A 308 56.47 12.55 -6.95
CA GLN A 308 56.15 12.35 -5.53
C GLN A 308 54.78 12.99 -5.23
N MET A 309 53.75 12.15 -5.11
CA MET A 309 52.39 12.60 -4.87
C MET A 309 52.21 13.11 -3.43
N PRO A 310 51.67 14.33 -3.24
CA PRO A 310 51.33 14.83 -1.91
C PRO A 310 50.11 14.07 -1.35
N GLN A 311 50.01 13.97 -0.02
CA GLN A 311 48.90 13.25 0.65
C GLN A 311 47.56 13.98 0.55
N GLN A 312 47.60 15.30 0.34
CA GLN A 312 46.44 16.17 0.21
C GLN A 312 46.73 17.22 -0.87
N GLY A 313 45.70 17.61 -1.62
CA GLY A 313 45.83 18.57 -2.69
C GLY A 313 44.66 18.50 -3.67
N LEU A 314 44.71 19.35 -4.69
CA LEU A 314 43.79 19.40 -5.80
C LEU A 314 44.51 19.08 -7.09
N LEU A 315 43.92 18.24 -7.93
CA LEU A 315 44.24 18.14 -9.33
C LEU A 315 43.45 19.22 -10.09
N ILE A 316 44.17 20.13 -10.73
CA ILE A 316 43.58 21.18 -11.56
C ILE A 316 43.82 20.80 -13.01
N ILE A 317 42.72 20.55 -13.72
CA ILE A 317 42.73 20.25 -15.15
C ILE A 317 42.18 21.47 -15.87
N SER A 318 42.95 21.98 -16.82
CA SER A 318 42.65 23.22 -17.52
C SER A 318 42.81 23.04 -19.02
N ALA A 319 41.86 23.55 -19.79
CA ALA A 319 41.90 23.62 -21.24
C ALA A 319 42.33 25.03 -21.66
N HIS A 320 43.32 25.09 -22.54
CA HIS A 320 43.91 26.31 -23.08
C HIS A 320 43.75 26.33 -24.59
N ASP A 321 43.98 27.50 -25.18
CA ASP A 321 44.08 27.66 -26.63
C ASP A 321 45.16 26.75 -27.24
N GLU A 322 45.13 26.48 -28.54
CA GLU A 322 46.12 25.65 -29.24
C GLU A 322 47.55 26.19 -29.07
N ASN A 323 47.69 27.49 -28.81
CA ASN A 323 48.97 28.17 -28.57
C ASN A 323 49.45 28.08 -27.11
N GLY A 324 48.72 27.41 -26.21
CA GLY A 324 49.10 27.26 -24.81
C GLY A 324 49.06 28.55 -23.99
N SER A 325 48.07 29.41 -24.27
CA SER A 325 47.87 30.68 -23.53
C SER A 325 47.92 30.49 -22.01
N PRO A 326 48.49 31.42 -21.21
CA PRO A 326 48.52 31.30 -19.75
C PRO A 326 47.14 31.30 -19.10
N MET A 327 46.13 31.89 -19.74
CA MET A 327 44.77 31.95 -19.24
C MET A 327 43.93 30.78 -19.80
N PRO A 328 43.38 29.92 -18.92
CA PRO A 328 42.56 28.80 -19.36
C PRO A 328 41.18 29.26 -19.84
N ILE A 329 40.67 28.56 -20.84
CA ILE A 329 39.31 28.71 -21.37
C ILE A 329 38.32 27.99 -20.46
N ALA A 330 38.69 26.80 -19.98
CA ALA A 330 37.91 26.02 -19.03
C ALA A 330 38.83 25.39 -17.99
N ALA A 331 38.34 25.20 -16.77
CA ALA A 331 39.10 24.53 -15.72
C ALA A 331 38.21 23.80 -14.72
N ARG A 332 38.65 22.60 -14.34
CA ARG A 332 38.02 21.78 -13.31
C ARG A 332 39.01 21.44 -12.20
N ARG A 333 38.52 21.48 -10.97
CA ARG A 333 39.28 21.10 -9.76
C ARG A 333 38.74 19.79 -9.23
N VAL A 334 39.62 18.84 -8.96
CA VAL A 334 39.26 17.52 -8.43
C VAL A 334 40.15 17.19 -7.24
N PRO A 335 39.62 16.66 -6.13
CA PRO A 335 40.44 16.20 -5.02
C PRO A 335 41.47 15.15 -5.46
N LEU A 336 42.71 15.24 -4.97
CA LEU A 336 43.82 14.35 -5.32
C LEU A 336 43.70 12.91 -4.73
N SER A 337 42.53 12.54 -4.21
CA SER A 337 42.29 11.27 -3.50
C SER A 337 41.96 10.07 -4.41
N GLY A 338 42.05 10.24 -5.74
CA GLY A 338 41.73 9.20 -6.73
C GLY A 338 42.89 8.27 -7.09
N SER A 339 42.56 7.08 -7.60
CA SER A 339 43.51 6.20 -8.28
C SER A 339 43.78 6.69 -9.70
N PHE A 340 45.04 6.70 -10.13
CA PHE A 340 45.46 7.03 -11.50
C PHE A 340 45.68 5.75 -12.33
N PRO A 341 45.44 5.77 -13.66
CA PRO A 341 44.94 6.90 -14.44
C PRO A 341 43.47 7.22 -14.16
N MET A 342 43.10 8.50 -14.24
CA MET A 342 41.73 8.97 -14.01
C MET A 342 41.20 9.73 -15.23
N THR A 343 39.96 9.46 -15.63
CA THR A 343 39.32 10.12 -16.78
C THR A 343 38.28 11.13 -16.32
N ILE A 344 38.39 12.37 -16.81
CA ILE A 344 37.53 13.50 -16.49
C ILE A 344 37.08 14.15 -17.80
N THR A 345 35.78 14.43 -17.94
CA THR A 345 35.24 15.12 -19.12
C THR A 345 35.13 16.61 -18.84
N LEU A 346 35.77 17.45 -19.66
CA LEU A 346 35.58 18.90 -19.65
C LEU A 346 34.50 19.30 -20.67
N ASP A 347 33.57 20.17 -20.26
CA ASP A 347 32.50 20.70 -21.11
C ASP A 347 32.28 22.21 -20.88
N ASP A 348 31.26 22.78 -21.52
CA ASP A 348 30.97 24.23 -21.44
C ASP A 348 30.72 24.73 -20.01
N ASN A 349 30.27 23.88 -19.07
CA ASN A 349 30.06 24.27 -17.67
C ASN A 349 31.38 24.52 -16.94
N ASP A 350 32.51 24.03 -17.46
CA ASP A 350 33.83 24.30 -16.90
C ASP A 350 34.46 25.58 -17.46
N SER A 351 33.78 26.26 -18.41
CA SER A 351 34.31 27.47 -19.06
C SER A 351 34.43 28.63 -18.06
N MET A 352 35.61 29.25 -18.02
CA MET A 352 35.91 30.37 -17.12
C MET A 352 35.51 31.73 -17.69
N ILE A 353 35.30 31.82 -19.01
CA ILE A 353 34.96 33.06 -19.72
C ILE A 353 33.60 32.85 -20.41
N PRO A 354 32.53 33.56 -19.98
CA PRO A 354 31.18 33.37 -20.53
C PRO A 354 31.09 33.60 -22.05
N GLU A 355 31.88 34.53 -22.59
CA GLU A 355 31.92 34.87 -24.01
C GLU A 355 32.81 33.93 -24.84
N ARG A 356 33.54 33.00 -24.19
CA ARG A 356 34.46 32.07 -24.84
C ARG A 356 34.32 30.66 -24.25
N LEU A 357 33.33 29.94 -24.75
CA LEU A 357 33.02 28.57 -24.32
C LEU A 357 34.02 27.54 -24.87
N LEU A 358 34.21 26.43 -24.15
CA LEU A 358 35.05 25.31 -24.59
C LEU A 358 34.58 24.77 -25.95
N SER A 359 33.27 24.62 -26.15
CA SER A 359 32.67 24.12 -27.38
C SER A 359 32.84 25.02 -28.60
N SER A 360 33.28 26.27 -28.39
CA SER A 360 33.57 27.19 -29.49
C SER A 360 34.97 27.02 -30.09
N GLN A 361 35.83 26.20 -29.46
CA GLN A 361 37.20 25.97 -29.90
C GLN A 361 37.28 24.76 -30.85
N SER A 362 38.04 24.89 -31.94
CA SER A 362 38.32 23.77 -32.85
C SER A 362 39.43 22.87 -32.33
N LYS A 363 40.46 23.47 -31.72
CA LYS A 363 41.59 22.80 -31.10
C LYS A 363 41.89 23.41 -29.73
N LEU A 364 42.45 22.60 -28.86
CA LEU A 364 42.81 23.02 -27.51
C LEU A 364 43.98 22.20 -26.97
N MET A 365 44.67 22.76 -25.99
CA MET A 365 45.72 22.08 -25.24
C MET A 365 45.27 21.85 -23.81
N VAL A 366 45.44 20.64 -23.28
CA VAL A 366 45.04 20.32 -21.91
C VAL A 366 46.26 20.30 -21.01
N LYS A 367 46.15 20.97 -19.87
CA LYS A 367 47.16 21.01 -18.83
C LYS A 367 46.59 20.49 -17.52
N ALA A 368 47.28 19.54 -16.90
CA ALA A 368 46.96 19.01 -15.58
C ALA A 368 48.07 19.39 -14.60
N ARG A 369 47.72 19.94 -13.44
CA ARG A 369 48.69 20.28 -12.38
C ARG A 369 48.19 19.87 -11.00
N ILE A 370 49.13 19.56 -10.12
CA ILE A 370 48.87 19.25 -8.71
C ILE A 370 49.11 20.51 -7.90
N ASP A 371 48.07 20.95 -7.20
CA ASP A 371 48.08 22.07 -6.27
C ASP A 371 47.96 21.53 -4.83
N THR A 372 48.76 22.07 -3.91
CA THR A 372 48.82 21.64 -2.51
C THR A 372 48.33 22.70 -1.52
N ASP A 373 48.16 23.95 -1.95
CA ASP A 373 47.79 25.07 -1.07
C ASP A 373 46.40 25.65 -1.38
N GLY A 374 45.72 25.12 -2.39
CA GLY A 374 44.37 25.52 -2.78
C GLY A 374 44.34 26.81 -3.62
N ASN A 375 45.51 27.32 -4.02
CA ASN A 375 45.64 28.56 -4.77
C ASN A 375 45.64 28.33 -6.30
N VAL A 376 45.02 29.27 -7.01
CA VAL A 376 44.86 29.20 -8.47
C VAL A 376 46.13 29.61 -9.22
N MET A 377 47.10 30.23 -8.54
CA MET A 377 48.38 30.62 -9.14
C MET A 377 49.36 29.46 -9.20
N THR A 378 50.17 29.42 -10.26
CA THR A 378 51.26 28.44 -10.42
C THR A 378 52.40 28.76 -9.49
N LYS A 379 52.91 27.77 -8.76
CA LYS A 379 54.05 27.94 -7.87
C LYS A 379 55.25 27.15 -8.38
N GLN A 380 56.44 27.68 -8.11
CA GLN A 380 57.69 26.98 -8.39
C GLN A 380 57.71 25.65 -7.61
N GLY A 381 57.95 24.54 -8.32
CA GLY A 381 57.93 23.18 -7.76
C GLY A 381 56.61 22.40 -7.89
N ASP A 382 55.51 23.01 -8.37
CA ASP A 382 54.25 22.29 -8.62
C ASP A 382 54.44 21.26 -9.75
N TRP A 383 53.93 20.05 -9.57
CA TRP A 383 53.95 19.02 -10.62
C TRP A 383 52.89 19.30 -11.68
N TYR A 384 53.26 19.22 -12.94
CA TYR A 384 52.34 19.38 -14.07
C TYR A 384 52.66 18.47 -15.26
N GLY A 385 51.71 18.40 -16.19
CA GLY A 385 51.82 17.77 -17.49
C GLY A 385 50.90 18.46 -18.49
N GLU A 386 51.26 18.39 -19.78
CA GLU A 386 50.54 19.03 -20.87
C GLU A 386 50.37 18.07 -22.04
N SER A 387 49.25 18.18 -22.76
CA SER A 387 49.02 17.48 -24.02
C SER A 387 49.63 18.24 -25.20
N GLN A 388 49.70 17.57 -26.36
CA GLN A 388 49.75 18.30 -27.63
C GLN A 388 48.37 18.93 -27.92
N PRO A 389 48.27 19.90 -28.85
CA PRO A 389 46.98 20.40 -29.32
C PRO A 389 46.13 19.27 -29.88
N VAL A 390 44.89 19.15 -29.40
CA VAL A 390 43.93 18.13 -29.79
C VAL A 390 42.64 18.75 -30.31
N GLU A 391 41.92 18.01 -31.14
CA GLU A 391 40.62 18.45 -31.65
C GLU A 391 39.54 18.32 -30.57
N LEU A 392 38.61 19.27 -30.55
CA LEU A 392 37.43 19.18 -29.69
C LEU A 392 36.63 17.91 -30.03
N GLY A 393 36.20 17.17 -29.01
CA GLY A 393 35.57 15.87 -29.20
C GLY A 393 36.56 14.69 -29.28
N SER A 394 37.84 14.88 -29.01
CA SER A 394 38.78 13.77 -28.87
C SER A 394 38.97 13.37 -27.39
N SER A 395 39.54 12.19 -27.17
CA SER A 395 40.09 11.83 -25.86
C SER A 395 41.57 12.20 -25.82
N VAL A 396 41.99 12.77 -24.68
CA VAL A 396 43.33 13.32 -24.48
C VAL A 396 43.97 12.64 -23.30
N GLU A 397 45.19 12.15 -23.47
CA GLU A 397 46.00 11.66 -22.37
C GLU A 397 46.98 12.74 -21.92
N VAL A 398 47.01 13.03 -20.62
CA VAL A 398 47.95 13.98 -20.00
C VAL A 398 48.73 13.24 -18.94
N LYS A 399 50.06 13.21 -19.09
CA LYS A 399 50.95 12.60 -18.13
C LYS A 399 51.65 13.67 -17.30
N ILE A 400 51.42 13.69 -16.00
CA ILE A 400 52.11 14.59 -15.07
C ILE A 400 53.52 14.05 -14.86
N ASN A 401 54.53 14.84 -15.25
CA ASN A 401 55.94 14.42 -15.26
C ASN A 401 56.96 15.56 -15.11
N GLN A 402 56.52 16.82 -15.06
CA GLN A 402 57.37 18.01 -14.98
C GLN A 402 57.08 18.83 -13.72
N GLN A 403 58.03 19.66 -13.30
CA GLN A 403 57.85 20.66 -12.23
C GLN A 403 58.12 22.07 -12.78
N TYR A 404 57.40 23.06 -12.27
CA TYR A 404 57.61 24.48 -12.60
C TYR A 404 58.89 25.08 -12.02
#